data_AF-A0AAC9Z456-F1
#
_entry.id   AF-A0AAC9Z456-F1
#
_cell.length_a   1.000
_cell.length_b   1.000
_cell.length_c   1.000
_cell.angle_alpha   90.00
_cell.angle_beta   90.00
_cell.angle_gamma   90.00
#
_symmetry.space_group_name_H-M   'P 1'
#
loop_
_entity.id
_entity.type
_entity.pdbx_description
1 polymer ?
#
loop_
_entity_poly.entity_id
_entity_poly.type
_entity_poly.pdbx_seq_one_letter_code
_entity_poly.pdbx_strand_id
1 'polypeptide(L)'
;MKYIIAKNKWILLGIIFGAIAGYLYYHYVGCLSGTCAITSKPINSTLYGAVLGGLLFSMFKNKKKDTMNLKEIATDALIVDVRTPEEFNQGHFQRSINIPLQEIAQRADEIKNSQKPVIFCCRSGARSEQATTYFRNQGLDCYNGGSWQEVRDLF
;
A
#
# COMPACT_ATOMS: atom_id res chain seq x y z
N MET A 1 -14.40 -21.07 -1.68
CA MET A 1 -13.13 -21.32 -0.94
C MET A 1 -11.88 -20.71 -1.57
N LYS A 2 -11.58 -20.92 -2.87
CA LYS A 2 -10.33 -20.43 -3.51
C LYS A 2 -10.10 -18.91 -3.45
N TYR A 3 -11.19 -18.11 -3.44
CA TYR A 3 -11.13 -16.64 -3.43
C TYR A 3 -10.54 -16.06 -2.12
N ILE A 4 -10.89 -16.62 -0.96
CA ILE A 4 -10.39 -16.15 0.35
C ILE A 4 -8.91 -16.51 0.51
N ILE A 5 -8.53 -17.71 0.05
CA ILE A 5 -7.15 -18.21 0.09
C ILE A 5 -6.25 -17.32 -0.79
N ALA A 6 -6.70 -16.92 -1.98
CA ALA A 6 -5.92 -16.09 -2.90
C ALA A 6 -5.69 -14.65 -2.40
N LYS A 7 -6.66 -14.05 -1.70
CA LYS A 7 -6.59 -12.67 -1.20
C LYS A 7 -5.71 -12.53 0.05
N ASN A 8 -5.52 -13.62 0.80
CA ASN A 8 -4.86 -13.63 2.11
C ASN A 8 -3.69 -14.63 2.19
N LYS A 9 -3.07 -15.03 1.06
CA LYS A 9 -1.97 -16.01 1.03
C LYS A 9 -0.83 -15.68 2.00
N TRP A 10 -0.41 -14.42 2.05
CA TRP A 10 0.64 -13.96 2.96
C TRP A 10 0.27 -14.12 4.43
N ILE A 11 -0.97 -13.79 4.80
CA ILE A 11 -1.48 -13.95 6.17
C ILE A 11 -1.51 -15.44 6.55
N LEU A 12 -1.97 -16.30 5.65
CA LEU A 12 -2.00 -17.75 5.88
C LEU A 12 -0.59 -18.34 6.06
N LEU A 13 0.37 -17.91 5.24
CA LEU A 13 1.78 -18.28 5.41
C LEU A 13 2.32 -17.82 6.76
N GLY A 14 2.01 -16.59 7.17
CA GLY A 14 2.39 -16.04 8.47
C GLY A 14 1.80 -16.82 9.65
N ILE A 15 0.54 -17.23 9.57
CA ILE A 15 -0.13 -18.06 10.59
C ILE A 15 0.58 -19.41 10.75
N ILE A 16 0.88 -20.08 9.63
CA ILE A 16 1.54 -21.39 9.64
C ILE A 16 2.96 -21.28 10.20
N PHE A 17 3.75 -20.32 9.70
CA PHE A 17 5.12 -20.10 10.16
C PHE A 17 5.16 -19.71 11.64
N GLY A 18 4.26 -18.82 12.05
CA GLY A 18 4.10 -18.40 13.44
C GLY A 18 3.70 -19.53 14.37
N ALA A 19 2.79 -20.42 13.95
CA ALA A 19 2.39 -21.59 14.72
C ALA A 19 3.56 -22.55 14.94
N ILE A 20 4.34 -22.83 13.89
CA ILE A 20 5.55 -23.68 13.96
C ILE A 20 6.58 -23.05 14.88
N ALA A 21 6.89 -21.76 14.70
CA ALA A 21 7.84 -21.04 15.55
C ALA A 21 7.38 -21.02 17.02
N GLY A 22 6.10 -20.80 17.29
CA GLY A 22 5.52 -20.84 18.63
C GLY A 22 5.59 -22.22 19.29
N TYR A 23 5.42 -23.29 18.50
CA TYR A 23 5.60 -24.67 18.99
C TYR A 23 7.06 -24.99 19.28
N LEU A 24 7.99 -24.61 18.40
CA LEU A 24 9.43 -24.80 18.61
C LEU A 24 9.92 -24.01 19.82
N TYR A 25 9.39 -22.78 20.02
CA TYR A 25 9.69 -21.97 21.19
C TYR A 25 9.28 -22.67 22.50
N TYR A 26 8.07 -23.27 22.52
CA TYR A 26 7.64 -24.10 23.65
C TYR A 26 8.59 -25.30 23.86
N HIS A 27 8.99 -25.99 22.80
CA HIS A 27 9.81 -27.20 22.90
C HIS A 27 11.25 -26.94 23.36
N TYR A 28 11.89 -25.85 22.91
CA TYR A 28 13.32 -25.59 23.19
C TYR A 28 13.57 -24.60 24.33
N VAL A 29 12.64 -23.68 24.59
CA VAL A 29 12.80 -22.61 25.61
C VAL A 29 11.79 -22.74 26.75
N GLY A 30 10.77 -23.59 26.59
CA GLY A 30 9.61 -23.70 27.47
C GLY A 30 9.92 -23.74 28.97
N CYS A 31 9.01 -23.15 29.73
CA CYS A 31 9.13 -22.94 31.16
C CYS A 31 8.63 -24.18 31.92
N LEU A 32 9.57 -24.97 32.45
CA LEU A 32 9.32 -26.22 33.20
C LEU A 32 8.50 -26.01 34.49
N SER A 33 8.50 -24.80 35.06
CA SER A 33 7.85 -24.47 36.33
C SER A 33 6.33 -24.23 36.22
N GLY A 34 5.76 -24.20 35.01
CA GLY A 34 4.31 -24.05 34.79
C GLY A 34 3.73 -22.66 35.09
N THR A 35 4.53 -21.71 35.60
CA THR A 35 4.09 -20.34 35.93
C THR A 35 4.02 -19.41 34.73
N CYS A 36 4.54 -19.82 33.57
CA CYS A 36 4.60 -18.98 32.39
C CYS A 36 3.30 -19.05 31.58
N ALA A 37 2.56 -17.93 31.49
CA ALA A 37 1.25 -17.88 30.83
C ALA A 37 1.26 -18.30 29.34
N ILE A 38 2.36 -18.05 28.63
CA ILE A 38 2.51 -18.35 27.19
C ILE A 38 3.16 -19.72 26.95
N THR A 39 4.19 -20.09 27.72
CA THR A 39 4.99 -21.31 27.52
C THR A 39 4.60 -22.50 28.41
N SER A 40 3.60 -22.36 29.27
CA SER A 40 3.10 -23.46 30.13
C SER A 40 2.35 -24.54 29.35
N LYS A 41 1.73 -24.19 28.22
CA LYS A 41 0.98 -25.13 27.38
C LYS A 41 1.37 -24.98 25.91
N PRO A 42 1.55 -26.11 25.19
CA PRO A 42 1.92 -26.07 23.77
C PRO A 42 0.89 -25.31 22.93
N ILE A 43 -0.40 -25.47 23.24
CA ILE A 43 -1.51 -24.83 22.53
C ILE A 43 -1.45 -23.30 22.66
N ASN A 44 -1.12 -22.76 23.84
CA ASN A 44 -1.06 -21.32 24.07
C ASN A 44 0.10 -20.69 23.29
N SER A 45 1.28 -21.31 23.34
CA SER A 45 2.47 -20.84 22.62
C SER A 45 2.28 -20.90 21.09
N THR A 46 1.70 -21.99 20.58
CA THR A 46 1.36 -22.13 19.15
C THR A 46 0.31 -21.11 18.71
N LEU A 47 -0.74 -20.88 19.50
CA LEU A 47 -1.78 -19.91 19.18
C LEU A 47 -1.24 -18.47 19.19
N TYR A 48 -0.42 -18.12 20.18
CA TYR A 48 0.25 -16.82 20.24
C TYR A 48 1.16 -16.61 19.04
N GLY A 49 1.97 -17.61 18.69
CA GLY A 49 2.83 -17.59 17.52
C GLY A 49 2.04 -17.43 16.22
N ALA A 50 0.93 -18.15 16.07
CA ALA A 50 0.05 -18.08 14.91
C ALA A 50 -0.57 -16.69 14.72
N VAL A 51 -1.07 -16.08 15.80
CA VAL A 51 -1.65 -14.72 15.77
C VAL A 51 -0.57 -13.70 15.45
N LEU A 52 0.58 -13.77 16.12
CA LEU A 52 1.70 -12.85 15.88
C LEU A 52 2.22 -12.95 14.45
N GLY A 53 2.41 -14.17 13.94
CA GLY A 53 2.85 -14.42 12.57
C GLY A 53 1.83 -13.93 11.53
N GLY A 54 0.54 -14.15 11.76
CA GLY A 54 -0.53 -13.63 10.91
C GLY A 54 -0.55 -12.09 10.84
N LEU A 55 -0.36 -11.41 11.98
CA LEU A 55 -0.29 -9.95 12.04
C LEU A 55 0.96 -9.41 11.34
N LEU A 56 2.14 -9.98 11.61
CA LEU A 56 3.39 -9.56 10.98
C LEU A 56 3.33 -9.69 9.45
N PHE A 57 2.83 -10.83 8.96
CA PHE A 57 2.72 -11.05 7.52
C PHE A 57 1.55 -10.32 6.86
N SER A 58 0.58 -9.84 7.64
CA SER A 58 -0.48 -8.96 7.13
C SER A 58 0.07 -7.61 6.63
N MET A 59 1.23 -7.17 7.14
CA MET A 59 1.89 -5.94 6.67
C MET A 59 2.47 -6.08 5.25
N PHE A 60 2.78 -7.31 4.82
CA PHE A 60 3.32 -7.61 3.48
C PHE A 60 2.24 -7.81 2.42
N LYS A 61 0.98 -7.45 2.71
CA LYS A 61 -0.11 -7.54 1.75
C LYS A 61 0.12 -6.53 0.61
N ASN A 62 0.69 -7.01 -0.49
CA ASN A 62 0.76 -6.25 -1.74
C ASN A 62 -0.66 -5.87 -2.19
N LYS A 63 -0.99 -4.57 -2.14
CA LYS A 63 -2.12 -4.04 -2.89
C LYS A 63 -1.77 -4.22 -4.37
N LYS A 64 -2.49 -5.09 -5.09
CA LYS A 64 -2.49 -5.04 -6.55
C LYS A 64 -2.99 -3.64 -6.93
N LYS A 65 -2.11 -2.80 -7.50
CA LYS A 65 -2.53 -1.62 -8.25
C LYS A 65 -3.17 -2.12 -9.56
N ASP A 66 -4.26 -1.51 -9.97
CA ASP A 66 -4.96 -1.80 -11.23
C ASP A 66 -4.18 -1.21 -12.42
N THR A 67 -2.94 -1.64 -12.59
CA THR A 67 -1.98 -1.11 -13.58
C THR A 67 -2.47 -1.28 -15.02
N MET A 68 -3.32 -2.28 -15.28
CA MET A 68 -3.87 -2.55 -16.62
C MET A 68 -4.86 -1.45 -17.05
N ASN A 69 -5.71 -0.96 -16.13
CA ASN A 69 -6.62 0.16 -16.40
C ASN A 69 -5.85 1.49 -16.54
N LEU A 70 -4.78 1.67 -15.76
CA LEU A 70 -3.99 2.91 -15.79
C LEU A 70 -3.32 3.17 -17.13
N LYS A 71 -2.84 2.14 -17.84
CA LYS A 71 -2.21 2.31 -19.16
C LYS A 71 -3.20 2.82 -20.22
N GLU A 72 -4.43 2.32 -20.20
CA GLU A 72 -5.48 2.76 -21.12
C GLU A 72 -5.85 4.23 -20.86
N ILE A 73 -5.98 4.60 -19.58
CA ILE A 73 -6.35 5.94 -19.14
C ILE A 73 -5.21 6.96 -19.34
N ALA A 74 -3.95 6.54 -19.16
CA ALA A 74 -2.78 7.42 -19.16
C ALA A 74 -2.63 8.25 -20.44
N THR A 75 -3.07 7.72 -21.58
CA THR A 75 -2.92 8.39 -22.89
C THR A 75 -3.56 9.78 -22.91
N ASP A 76 -4.74 9.93 -22.31
CA ASP A 76 -5.52 11.19 -22.26
C ASP A 76 -5.58 11.83 -20.87
N ALA A 77 -4.91 11.24 -19.88
CA ALA A 77 -4.93 11.73 -18.51
C ALA A 77 -4.08 12.99 -18.29
N LEU A 78 -4.54 13.85 -17.39
CA LEU A 78 -3.70 14.87 -16.77
C LEU A 78 -2.83 14.22 -15.70
N ILE A 79 -1.51 14.34 -15.84
CA ILE A 79 -0.57 13.81 -14.85
C ILE A 79 -0.15 14.93 -13.88
N VAL A 80 -0.36 14.73 -12.59
CA VAL A 80 -0.04 15.71 -11.54
C VAL A 80 0.96 15.12 -10.56
N ASP A 81 2.15 15.70 -10.49
CA ASP A 81 3.17 15.36 -9.50
C ASP A 81 2.97 16.21 -8.24
N VAL A 82 2.66 15.54 -7.13
CA VAL A 82 2.35 16.17 -5.83
C VAL A 82 3.55 16.31 -4.90
N ARG A 83 4.76 16.12 -5.43
CA ARG A 83 6.01 16.39 -4.71
C ARG A 83 6.29 17.88 -4.57
N THR A 84 7.29 18.22 -3.77
CA THR A 84 7.74 19.62 -3.69
C THR A 84 8.40 20.05 -5.00
N PRO A 85 8.46 21.36 -5.28
CA PRO A 85 9.11 21.87 -6.49
C PRO A 85 10.57 21.46 -6.60
N GLU A 86 11.30 21.36 -5.47
CA GLU A 86 12.70 20.93 -5.45
C GLU A 86 12.85 19.47 -5.91
N GLU A 87 12.00 18.57 -5.42
CA GLU A 87 11.99 17.17 -5.85
C GLU A 87 11.61 17.02 -7.33
N PHE A 88 10.71 17.87 -7.82
CA PHE A 88 10.28 17.90 -9.22
C PHE A 88 11.42 18.39 -10.14
N ASN A 89 12.14 19.43 -9.73
CA ASN A 89 13.27 20.00 -10.46
C ASN A 89 14.48 19.07 -10.52
N GLN A 90 14.65 18.17 -9.54
CA GLN A 90 15.68 17.12 -9.57
C GLN A 90 15.39 16.00 -10.59
N GLY A 91 14.17 15.94 -11.12
CA GLY A 91 13.75 14.95 -12.10
C GLY A 91 12.26 14.64 -11.98
N HIS A 92 11.57 14.64 -13.11
CA HIS A 92 10.14 14.41 -13.20
C HIS A 92 9.76 13.81 -14.56
N PHE A 93 8.50 13.39 -14.69
CA PHE A 93 7.94 12.97 -15.96
C PHE A 93 7.53 14.20 -16.79
N GLN A 94 8.03 14.34 -18.03
CA GLN A 94 7.89 15.57 -18.81
C GLN A 94 6.43 15.99 -19.10
N ARG A 95 5.49 15.03 -19.15
CA ARG A 95 4.05 15.32 -19.35
C ARG A 95 3.31 15.62 -18.03
N SER A 96 4.01 15.68 -16.90
CA SER A 96 3.42 15.99 -15.60
C SER A 96 3.54 17.47 -15.25
N ILE A 97 2.54 18.00 -14.56
CA ILE A 97 2.58 19.31 -13.92
C ILE A 97 2.87 19.15 -12.42
N ASN A 98 3.55 20.12 -11.81
CA ASN A 98 3.79 20.09 -10.37
C ASN A 98 2.75 20.91 -9.61
N ILE A 99 2.01 20.22 -8.74
CA ILE A 99 1.09 20.84 -7.77
C ILE A 99 1.35 20.15 -6.42
N PRO A 100 2.18 20.75 -5.54
CA PRO A 100 2.54 20.14 -4.26
C PRO A 100 1.30 19.76 -3.44
N LEU A 101 1.38 18.64 -2.72
CA LEU A 101 0.25 18.11 -1.93
C LEU A 101 -0.36 19.16 -0.99
N GLN A 102 0.47 20.04 -0.43
CA GLN A 102 0.07 21.10 0.49
C GLN A 102 -0.80 22.19 -0.19
N GLU A 103 -0.60 22.42 -1.48
CA GLU A 103 -1.30 23.44 -2.28
C GLU A 103 -2.53 22.87 -2.99
N ILE A 104 -2.70 21.55 -2.98
CA ILE A 104 -3.64 20.83 -3.84
C ILE A 104 -5.11 21.23 -3.59
N ALA A 105 -5.45 21.58 -2.35
CA ALA A 105 -6.78 22.04 -1.99
C ALA A 105 -7.04 23.47 -2.48
N GLN A 106 -6.01 24.32 -2.47
CA GLN A 106 -6.10 25.71 -2.92
C GLN A 106 -6.13 25.80 -4.46
N ARG A 107 -5.44 24.89 -5.13
CA ARG A 107 -5.39 24.78 -6.60
C ARG A 107 -6.31 23.68 -7.14
N ALA A 108 -7.35 23.32 -6.40
CA ALA A 108 -8.26 22.24 -6.77
C ALA A 108 -9.00 22.52 -8.09
N ASP A 109 -9.31 23.78 -8.37
CA ASP A 109 -10.04 24.19 -9.57
C ASP A 109 -9.21 23.97 -10.85
N GLU A 110 -7.89 24.16 -10.80
CA GLU A 110 -6.98 23.89 -11.91
C GLU A 110 -7.04 22.42 -12.35
N ILE A 111 -7.19 21.52 -11.38
CA ILE A 111 -7.27 20.07 -11.61
C ILE A 111 -8.67 19.68 -12.09
N LYS A 112 -9.73 20.18 -11.44
CA LYS A 112 -11.12 19.84 -11.78
C LYS A 112 -11.55 20.34 -13.16
N ASN A 113 -11.01 21.49 -13.58
CA ASN A 113 -11.34 22.08 -14.88
C ASN A 113 -10.73 21.34 -16.07
N SER A 114 -9.84 20.37 -15.84
CA SER A 114 -9.17 19.64 -16.92
C SER A 114 -10.11 18.76 -17.77
N GLN A 115 -11.31 18.40 -17.27
CA GLN A 115 -12.28 17.46 -17.88
C GLN A 115 -11.71 16.09 -18.32
N LYS A 116 -10.45 15.80 -17.96
CA LYS A 116 -9.72 14.57 -18.25
C LYS A 116 -9.56 13.76 -16.97
N PRO A 117 -9.39 12.43 -17.07
CA PRO A 117 -9.01 11.64 -15.92
C PRO A 117 -7.67 12.15 -15.37
N VAL A 118 -7.54 12.20 -14.04
CA VAL A 118 -6.33 12.72 -13.38
C VAL A 118 -5.53 11.59 -12.76
N ILE A 119 -4.23 11.51 -13.06
CA ILE A 119 -3.32 10.56 -12.43
C ILE A 119 -2.36 11.35 -11.54
N PHE A 120 -2.45 11.12 -10.23
CA PHE A 120 -1.53 11.69 -9.26
C PHE A 120 -0.29 10.81 -9.11
N CYS A 121 0.89 11.42 -9.09
CA CYS A 121 2.16 10.74 -8.81
C CYS A 121 2.98 11.49 -7.77
N CYS A 122 3.91 10.79 -7.13
CA CYS A 122 4.88 11.39 -6.22
C CYS A 122 6.20 10.60 -6.22
N ARG A 123 6.86 10.42 -5.07
CA ARG A 123 8.09 9.62 -4.95
C ARG A 123 7.81 8.12 -4.75
N SER A 124 6.88 7.77 -3.88
CA SER A 124 6.64 6.38 -3.43
C SER A 124 5.16 5.95 -3.47
N GLY A 125 4.25 6.84 -3.85
CA GLY A 125 2.81 6.60 -3.92
C GLY A 125 1.99 7.06 -2.72
N ALA A 126 2.62 7.39 -1.58
CA ALA A 126 1.88 7.76 -0.36
C ALA A 126 1.20 9.15 -0.45
N ARG A 127 1.91 10.14 -1.02
CA ARG A 127 1.36 11.50 -1.19
C ARG A 127 0.32 11.55 -2.30
N SER A 128 0.55 10.82 -3.39
CA SER A 128 -0.42 10.70 -4.48
C SER A 128 -1.69 9.97 -4.05
N GLU A 129 -1.62 9.00 -3.13
CA GLU A 129 -2.83 8.38 -2.54
C GLU A 129 -3.66 9.41 -1.74
N GLN A 130 -3.02 10.29 -0.99
CA GLN A 130 -3.71 11.36 -0.24
C GLN A 130 -4.43 12.31 -1.19
N ALA A 131 -3.74 12.78 -2.23
CA ALA A 131 -4.34 13.61 -3.29
C ALA A 131 -5.52 12.90 -3.97
N THR A 132 -5.31 11.65 -4.39
CA THR A 132 -6.34 10.84 -5.06
C THR A 132 -7.58 10.67 -4.17
N THR A 133 -7.39 10.39 -2.88
CA THR A 133 -8.49 10.25 -1.92
C THR A 133 -9.25 11.57 -1.76
N TYR A 134 -8.54 12.68 -1.64
CA TYR A 134 -9.13 14.01 -1.51
C TYR A 134 -10.05 14.37 -2.69
N PHE A 135 -9.59 14.12 -3.92
CA PHE A 135 -10.38 14.44 -5.12
C PHE A 135 -11.46 13.41 -5.44
N ARG A 136 -11.21 12.13 -5.19
CA ARG A 136 -12.22 11.07 -5.36
C ARG A 136 -13.43 11.31 -4.47
N ASN A 137 -13.22 11.79 -3.24
CA ASN A 137 -14.31 12.16 -2.33
C ASN A 137 -15.15 13.34 -2.84
N GLN A 138 -14.64 14.09 -3.81
CA GLN A 138 -15.33 15.21 -4.47
C GLN A 138 -15.89 14.81 -5.84
N GLY A 139 -15.87 13.52 -6.19
CA GLY A 139 -16.40 12.98 -7.43
C GLY A 139 -15.51 13.17 -8.66
N LEU A 140 -14.25 13.57 -8.49
CA LEU A 140 -13.31 13.66 -9.62
C LEU A 140 -12.87 12.26 -10.06
N ASP A 141 -12.86 12.03 -11.38
CA ASP A 141 -12.28 10.83 -11.97
C ASP A 141 -10.75 10.87 -11.86
N CYS A 142 -10.21 10.21 -10.84
CA CYS A 142 -8.80 10.25 -10.53
C CYS A 142 -8.22 8.95 -9.97
N TYR A 143 -6.92 8.75 -10.23
CA TYR A 143 -6.21 7.51 -9.97
C TYR A 143 -4.83 7.75 -9.34
N ASN A 144 -4.41 6.84 -8.47
CA ASN A 144 -3.07 6.87 -7.90
C ASN A 144 -2.08 6.16 -8.83
N GLY A 145 -1.22 6.93 -9.50
CA GLY A 145 -0.16 6.44 -10.36
C GLY A 145 1.05 5.89 -9.58
N GLY A 146 1.26 6.34 -8.34
CA GLY A 146 2.38 5.93 -7.51
C GLY A 146 3.58 6.86 -7.57
N SER A 147 4.75 6.31 -7.83
CA SER A 147 5.96 7.05 -8.14
C SER A 147 5.88 7.65 -9.55
N TRP A 148 6.57 8.77 -9.78
CA TRP A 148 6.62 9.38 -11.11
C TRP A 148 7.32 8.48 -12.14
N GLN A 149 8.21 7.58 -11.70
CA GLN A 149 8.83 6.58 -12.57
C GLN A 149 7.83 5.54 -13.04
N GLU A 150 6.99 5.00 -12.14
CA GLU A 150 5.92 4.07 -12.53
C GLU A 150 4.96 4.72 -13.53
N VAL A 151 4.64 6.01 -13.36
CA VAL A 151 3.77 6.73 -14.29
C VAL A 151 4.42 6.95 -15.65
N ARG A 152 5.73 7.24 -15.69
CA ARG A 152 6.48 7.31 -16.96
C ARG A 152 6.41 5.97 -17.71
N ASP A 153 6.48 4.85 -17.00
CA ASP A 153 6.47 3.51 -17.60
C ASP A 153 5.06 3.05 -18.08
N LEU A 154 4.04 3.92 -17.94
CA LEU A 154 2.71 3.72 -18.53
C LEU A 154 2.64 4.12 -20.01
N PHE A 155 3.61 4.90 -20.49
CA PHE A 155 3.70 5.43 -21.86
C PHE A 155 4.80 4.69 -22.64
#